data_AF-A0A544Z261-F1
#
_entry.id   AF-A0A544Z261-F1
#
_cell.length_a   1.000
_cell.length_b   1.000
_cell.length_c   1.000
_cell.angle_alpha   90.00
_cell.angle_beta   90.00
_cell.angle_gamma   90.00
#
_symmetry.space_group_name_H-M   'P 1'
#
loop_
_entity.id
_entity.type
_entity.pdbx_description
1 polymer ?
#
loop_
_entity_poly.entity_id
_entity_poly.type
_entity_poly.pdbx_seq_one_letter_code
_entity_poly.pdbx_strand_id
1 'polypeptide(L)'
;MTQNMYVGSSFAPLIAAQTLPQFLAAVTTVYQNIIASAPAERAAAVAREIARNEPDLVGLQEVDIIRTGSRPAENVQSDQLQALLAELDRLGHHYETVGIMPGLDIEAPSTLGFDVRLTYRDVVIVRADAARKITLSNRQVQTYVINSTQPSPVGAITDIRGWISVDATVCGRTFRFVNTHLDSTPPFTVQRAQAQELVASAANTRLPVVFVGDFNANASDPDDPTFATYRFLLDQGFADAWKLRRPGDPGFTCCQAPDLRNPVSSLTRRIDLVLFRGAFGVKNINVVGNREADRTPLGLWPSDHAGVVATLRLPGAGK
;
A
#
# COMPACT_ATOMS: atom_id res chain seq x y z
N MET A 1 -6.54 -1.53 -8.65
CA MET A 1 -6.00 -2.52 -7.69
C MET A 1 -5.36 -1.78 -6.54
N THR A 2 -5.38 -2.34 -5.34
CA THR A 2 -4.51 -1.91 -4.22
C THR A 2 -3.57 -3.03 -3.84
N GLN A 3 -2.34 -2.68 -3.43
CA GLN A 3 -1.36 -3.61 -2.89
C GLN A 3 -0.41 -2.87 -1.93
N ASN A 4 -0.39 -3.29 -0.67
CA ASN A 4 0.70 -2.97 0.23
C ASN A 4 1.90 -3.89 -0.08
N MET A 5 3.07 -3.32 -0.37
CA MET A 5 4.25 -4.05 -0.84
C MET A 5 5.08 -4.70 0.28
N TYR A 6 4.89 -4.23 1.51
CA TYR A 6 5.64 -4.62 2.71
C TYR A 6 7.16 -4.53 2.58
N VAL A 7 7.80 -3.87 3.54
CA VAL A 7 9.27 -3.74 3.55
C VAL A 7 9.98 -5.10 3.76
N GLY A 8 9.32 -6.08 4.38
CA GLY A 8 9.92 -7.39 4.69
C GLY A 8 10.49 -7.51 6.10
N SER A 9 10.09 -6.65 7.04
CA SER A 9 10.42 -6.76 8.46
C SER A 9 9.40 -6.03 9.33
N SER A 10 9.20 -6.54 10.55
CA SER A 10 8.57 -5.76 11.62
C SER A 10 9.51 -4.65 12.12
N PHE A 11 8.96 -3.47 12.40
CA PHE A 11 9.67 -2.38 13.09
C PHE A 11 9.54 -2.42 14.61
N ALA A 12 8.86 -3.42 15.19
CA ALA A 12 8.71 -3.56 16.64
C ALA A 12 10.04 -3.48 17.41
N PRO A 13 11.18 -4.05 16.95
CA PRO A 13 12.46 -3.90 17.64
C PRO A 13 12.95 -2.45 17.73
N LEU A 14 12.68 -1.62 16.72
CA LEU A 14 13.06 -0.19 16.73
C LEU A 14 12.21 0.59 17.72
N ILE A 15 10.91 0.30 17.78
CA ILE A 15 9.96 0.93 18.72
C ILE A 15 10.27 0.54 20.16
N ALA A 16 10.68 -0.71 20.40
CA ALA A 16 11.01 -1.21 21.73
C ALA A 16 12.39 -0.76 22.24
N ALA A 17 13.26 -0.22 21.38
CA ALA A 17 14.61 0.19 21.75
C ALA A 17 14.60 1.42 22.67
N GLN A 18 15.20 1.30 23.85
CA GLN A 18 15.26 2.37 24.84
C GLN A 18 16.63 3.05 24.92
N THR A 19 17.68 2.39 24.42
CA THR A 19 19.06 2.89 24.42
C THR A 19 19.64 2.89 23.02
N LEU A 20 20.67 3.72 22.79
CA LEU A 20 21.34 3.77 21.49
C LEU A 20 21.89 2.40 21.06
N PRO A 21 22.60 1.61 21.89
CA PRO A 21 23.05 0.28 21.48
C PRO A 21 21.92 -0.67 21.06
N GLN A 22 20.79 -0.65 21.78
CA GLN A 22 19.60 -1.43 21.40
C GLN A 22 19.04 -0.97 20.05
N PHE A 23 19.00 0.34 19.81
CA PHE A 23 18.51 0.90 18.55
C PHE A 23 19.39 0.48 17.37
N LEU A 24 20.73 0.55 17.50
CA LEU A 24 21.65 0.12 16.42
C LEU A 24 21.55 -1.39 16.14
N ALA A 25 21.36 -2.21 17.19
CA ALA A 25 21.11 -3.63 17.04
C ALA A 25 19.76 -3.88 16.33
N ALA A 26 18.72 -3.12 16.67
CA ALA A 26 17.42 -3.21 16.01
C ALA A 26 17.47 -2.79 14.53
N VAL A 27 18.23 -1.73 14.17
CA VAL A 27 18.49 -1.35 12.76
C VAL A 27 19.09 -2.53 12.00
N THR A 28 20.05 -3.22 12.62
CA THR A 28 20.71 -4.39 12.02
C THR A 28 19.74 -5.55 11.78
N THR A 29 18.94 -5.89 12.80
CA THR A 29 17.92 -6.93 12.70
C THR A 29 16.91 -6.62 11.60
N VAL A 30 16.41 -5.39 11.56
CA VAL A 30 15.44 -4.94 10.54
C VAL A 30 16.06 -5.04 9.14
N TYR A 31 17.27 -4.53 8.95
CA TYR A 31 17.98 -4.65 7.67
C TYR A 31 18.16 -6.10 7.22
N GLN A 32 18.64 -6.97 8.12
CA GLN A 32 18.85 -8.39 7.82
C GLN A 32 17.55 -9.10 7.45
N ASN A 33 16.45 -8.82 8.16
CA ASN A 33 15.13 -9.35 7.84
C ASN A 33 14.67 -8.92 6.44
N ILE A 34 14.81 -7.63 6.11
CA ILE A 34 14.41 -7.08 4.80
C ILE A 34 15.16 -7.81 3.68
N ILE A 35 16.49 -7.95 3.79
CA ILE A 35 17.29 -8.66 2.78
C ILE A 35 16.89 -10.15 2.72
N ALA A 36 16.65 -10.79 3.87
CA ALA A 36 16.21 -12.19 3.95
C ALA A 36 14.80 -12.43 3.38
N SER A 37 13.99 -11.38 3.23
CA SER A 37 12.66 -11.41 2.60
C SER A 37 12.69 -11.35 1.07
N ALA A 38 13.88 -11.33 0.45
CA ALA A 38 14.09 -11.27 -1.00
C ALA A 38 13.18 -10.26 -1.73
N PRO A 39 13.32 -8.94 -1.46
CA PRO A 39 12.38 -7.92 -1.94
C PRO A 39 12.15 -7.94 -3.46
N ALA A 40 13.18 -8.23 -4.27
CA ALA A 40 13.05 -8.31 -5.72
C ALA A 40 12.16 -9.49 -6.18
N GLU A 41 12.27 -10.66 -5.55
CA GLU A 41 11.40 -11.81 -5.87
C GLU A 41 9.95 -11.54 -5.48
N ARG A 42 9.75 -10.86 -4.35
CA ARG A 42 8.43 -10.43 -3.87
C ARG A 42 7.80 -9.40 -4.80
N ALA A 43 8.55 -8.38 -5.19
CA ALA A 43 8.11 -7.41 -6.20
C ALA A 43 7.75 -8.11 -7.51
N ALA A 44 8.54 -9.11 -7.94
CA ALA A 44 8.21 -9.89 -9.13
C ALA A 44 6.92 -10.73 -8.97
N ALA A 45 6.64 -11.26 -7.77
CA ALA A 45 5.38 -11.95 -7.48
C ALA A 45 4.17 -11.02 -7.57
N VAL A 46 4.29 -9.81 -7.02
CA VAL A 46 3.25 -8.77 -7.17
C VAL A 46 3.07 -8.37 -8.64
N ALA A 47 4.16 -8.19 -9.39
CA ALA A 47 4.09 -7.88 -10.83
C ALA A 47 3.34 -8.96 -11.61
N ARG A 48 3.51 -10.25 -11.27
CA ARG A 48 2.72 -11.35 -11.85
C ARG A 48 1.24 -11.24 -11.52
N GLU A 49 0.85 -10.79 -10.32
CA GLU A 49 -0.56 -10.54 -10.02
C GLU A 49 -1.13 -9.38 -10.84
N ILE A 50 -0.38 -8.29 -10.98
CA ILE A 50 -0.79 -7.15 -11.81
C ILE A 50 -0.92 -7.60 -13.28
N ALA A 51 0.06 -8.34 -13.81
CA ALA A 51 0.03 -8.87 -15.17
C ALA A 51 -1.19 -9.78 -15.41
N ARG A 52 -1.48 -10.72 -14.48
CA ARG A 52 -2.64 -11.62 -14.58
C ARG A 52 -3.99 -10.91 -14.59
N ASN A 53 -4.10 -9.84 -13.79
CA ASN A 53 -5.37 -9.17 -13.55
C ASN A 53 -5.59 -7.92 -14.38
N GLU A 54 -4.52 -7.45 -15.01
CA GLU A 54 -4.54 -6.37 -15.96
C GLU A 54 -5.24 -5.06 -15.49
N PRO A 55 -4.99 -4.55 -14.27
CA PRO A 55 -5.69 -3.37 -13.78
C PRO A 55 -5.31 -2.11 -14.59
N ASP A 56 -6.30 -1.25 -14.87
CA ASP A 56 -6.07 0.06 -15.51
C ASP A 56 -5.19 0.97 -14.60
N LEU A 57 -5.42 0.93 -13.29
CA LEU A 57 -4.73 1.73 -12.25
C LEU A 57 -4.41 0.88 -11.02
N VAL A 58 -3.24 1.10 -10.43
CA VAL A 58 -2.79 0.42 -9.20
C VAL A 58 -2.32 1.45 -8.18
N GLY A 59 -2.88 1.39 -6.97
CA GLY A 59 -2.34 2.06 -5.80
C GLY A 59 -1.43 1.09 -5.05
N LEU A 60 -0.19 1.49 -4.84
CA LEU A 60 0.81 0.74 -4.09
C LEU A 60 1.12 1.48 -2.81
N GLN A 61 1.21 0.76 -1.71
CA GLN A 61 1.63 1.28 -0.42
C GLN A 61 2.94 0.60 -0.02
N GLU A 62 3.71 1.24 0.86
CA GLU A 62 4.94 0.65 1.41
C GLU A 62 6.05 0.36 0.41
N VAL A 63 6.10 1.09 -0.70
CA VAL A 63 7.07 0.84 -1.76
C VAL A 63 8.45 1.32 -1.29
N ASP A 64 9.31 0.39 -0.89
CA ASP A 64 10.58 0.76 -0.25
C ASP A 64 11.78 0.87 -1.20
N ILE A 65 12.78 1.63 -0.75
CA ILE A 65 14.16 1.57 -1.23
C ILE A 65 15.06 1.39 -0.01
N ILE A 66 15.91 0.36 -0.04
CA ILE A 66 16.97 0.13 0.95
C ILE A 66 18.31 0.52 0.35
N ARG A 67 19.05 1.34 1.08
CA ARG A 67 20.43 1.74 0.75
C ARG A 67 21.35 1.48 1.93
N THR A 68 22.62 1.27 1.63
CA THR A 68 23.68 1.14 2.64
C THR A 68 24.90 1.98 2.27
N GLY A 69 25.83 2.17 3.21
CA GLY A 69 27.12 2.81 2.94
C GLY A 69 27.60 3.69 4.09
N SER A 70 28.56 4.56 3.80
CA SER A 70 28.88 5.70 4.66
C SER A 70 27.80 6.77 4.54
N ARG A 71 27.58 7.57 5.58
CA ARG A 71 26.62 8.67 5.53
C ARG A 71 26.99 9.77 4.51
N PRO A 72 26.08 10.18 3.60
CA PRO A 72 24.75 9.62 3.35
C PRO A 72 24.82 8.27 2.62
N ALA A 73 24.04 7.29 3.08
CA ALA A 73 24.00 5.96 2.50
C ALA A 73 23.32 5.98 1.11
N GLU A 74 24.09 5.69 0.06
CA GLU A 74 23.64 5.77 -1.34
C GLU A 74 23.65 4.43 -2.09
N ASN A 75 24.31 3.38 -1.57
CA ASN A 75 24.42 2.10 -2.26
C ASN A 75 23.09 1.33 -2.20
N VAL A 76 22.30 1.38 -3.28
CA VAL A 76 21.01 0.69 -3.39
C VAL A 76 21.19 -0.82 -3.26
N GLN A 77 20.54 -1.40 -2.25
CA GLN A 77 20.43 -2.85 -2.05
C GLN A 77 19.13 -3.41 -2.62
N SER A 78 18.06 -2.61 -2.58
CA SER A 78 16.74 -2.97 -3.11
C SER A 78 15.97 -1.70 -3.48
N ASP A 79 15.27 -1.71 -4.61
CA ASP A 79 14.22 -0.75 -4.97
C ASP A 79 13.01 -1.55 -5.48
N GLN A 80 11.95 -1.64 -4.66
CA GLN A 80 10.78 -2.44 -4.99
C GLN A 80 10.02 -1.93 -6.22
N LEU A 81 9.95 -0.60 -6.42
CA LEU A 81 9.25 -0.02 -7.57
C LEU A 81 9.98 -0.38 -8.86
N GLN A 82 11.31 -0.24 -8.86
CA GLN A 82 12.14 -0.58 -10.00
C GLN A 82 12.01 -2.07 -10.33
N ALA A 83 12.09 -2.95 -9.33
CA ALA A 83 11.96 -4.40 -9.53
C ALA A 83 10.55 -4.78 -10.06
N LEU A 84 9.49 -4.17 -9.52
CA LEU A 84 8.12 -4.37 -9.97
C LEU A 84 7.94 -3.98 -11.44
N LEU A 85 8.34 -2.76 -11.81
CA LEU A 85 8.18 -2.25 -13.18
C LEU A 85 9.03 -3.03 -14.18
N ALA A 86 10.25 -3.42 -13.81
CA ALA A 86 11.10 -4.24 -14.66
C ALA A 86 10.50 -5.63 -14.91
N GLU A 87 9.90 -6.27 -13.90
CA GLU A 87 9.22 -7.55 -14.09
C GLU A 87 7.95 -7.39 -14.94
N LEU A 88 7.18 -6.31 -14.74
CA LEU A 88 6.02 -6.00 -15.57
C LEU A 88 6.40 -5.84 -17.05
N ASP A 89 7.46 -5.09 -17.35
CA ASP A 89 8.01 -4.95 -18.70
C ASP A 89 8.48 -6.29 -19.27
N ARG A 90 9.16 -7.13 -18.46
CA ARG A 90 9.59 -8.47 -18.86
C ARG A 90 8.41 -9.39 -19.20
N LEU A 91 7.28 -9.22 -18.52
CA LEU A 91 6.04 -9.93 -18.79
C LEU A 91 5.23 -9.34 -19.95
N GLY A 92 5.70 -8.25 -20.58
CA GLY A 92 5.01 -7.59 -21.69
C GLY A 92 3.85 -6.68 -21.26
N HIS A 93 3.78 -6.31 -19.97
CA HIS A 93 2.76 -5.43 -19.42
C HIS A 93 3.39 -4.10 -19.02
N HIS A 94 3.24 -3.07 -19.85
CA HIS A 94 3.83 -1.76 -19.57
C HIS A 94 2.98 -0.94 -18.60
N TYR A 95 3.61 -0.46 -17.53
CA TYR A 95 3.02 0.44 -16.56
C TYR A 95 3.91 1.65 -16.31
N GLU A 96 3.30 2.81 -16.15
CA GLU A 96 4.00 4.07 -15.88
C GLU A 96 3.65 4.60 -14.49
N THR A 97 4.63 5.22 -13.84
CA THR A 97 4.42 5.91 -12.56
C THR A 97 3.66 7.22 -12.77
N VAL A 98 2.49 7.32 -12.14
CA VAL A 98 1.66 8.54 -12.15
C VAL A 98 2.14 9.52 -11.10
N GLY A 99 2.38 9.04 -9.89
CA GLY A 99 2.76 9.86 -8.75
C GLY A 99 3.40 9.02 -7.64
N ILE A 100 4.21 9.70 -6.84
CA ILE A 100 4.88 9.15 -5.66
C ILE A 100 4.59 10.09 -4.50
N MET A 101 4.04 9.56 -3.41
CA MET A 101 3.87 10.27 -2.15
C MET A 101 5.06 9.89 -1.26
N PRO A 102 5.99 10.82 -1.00
CA PRO A 102 7.11 10.54 -0.13
C PRO A 102 6.62 10.40 1.31
N GLY A 103 6.93 9.27 1.94
CA GLY A 103 6.70 9.04 3.35
C GLY A 103 8.00 9.26 4.13
N LEU A 104 8.41 8.23 4.86
CA LEU A 104 9.63 8.24 5.67
C LEU A 104 10.88 8.11 4.80
N ASP A 105 11.90 8.93 5.07
CA ASP A 105 13.26 8.77 4.57
C ASP A 105 14.23 8.91 5.74
N ILE A 106 14.77 7.79 6.22
CA ILE A 106 15.55 7.72 7.45
C ILE A 106 16.81 6.91 7.27
N GLU A 107 17.90 7.40 7.87
CA GLU A 107 19.21 6.78 7.84
C GLU A 107 19.77 6.64 9.26
N ALA A 108 20.19 5.42 9.60
CA ALA A 108 20.77 5.11 10.90
C ALA A 108 21.95 4.12 10.78
N PRO A 109 22.96 4.21 11.67
CA PRO A 109 24.03 3.23 11.70
C PRO A 109 23.52 1.85 12.11
N SER A 110 24.14 0.81 11.55
CA SER A 110 23.97 -0.59 11.98
C SER A 110 25.19 -1.08 12.76
N THR A 111 25.07 -2.23 13.42
CA THR A 111 26.21 -2.91 14.06
C THR A 111 27.09 -3.65 13.04
N LEU A 112 26.74 -3.61 11.75
CA LEU A 112 27.53 -4.19 10.65
C LEU A 112 28.64 -3.26 10.13
N GLY A 113 28.75 -2.05 10.68
CA GLY A 113 29.80 -1.08 10.30
C GLY A 113 29.44 -0.19 9.11
N PHE A 114 28.17 -0.14 8.71
CA PHE A 114 27.65 0.78 7.70
C PHE A 114 26.28 1.35 8.12
N ASP A 115 25.91 2.49 7.54
CA ASP A 115 24.59 3.09 7.68
C ASP A 115 23.59 2.37 6.78
N VAL A 116 22.37 2.23 7.27
CA VAL A 116 21.20 1.73 6.53
C VAL A 116 20.24 2.89 6.36
N ARG A 117 19.83 3.14 5.12
CA ARG A 117 18.81 4.13 4.79
C ARG A 117 17.59 3.46 4.16
N LEU A 118 16.44 3.70 4.78
CA LEU A 118 15.13 3.28 4.30
C LEU A 118 14.39 4.51 3.76
N THR A 119 13.99 4.44 2.50
CA THR A 119 12.98 5.33 1.94
C THR A 119 11.70 4.53 1.75
N TYR A 120 10.58 5.04 2.24
CA TYR A 120 9.28 4.41 2.16
C TYR A 120 8.25 5.38 1.58
N ARG A 121 7.49 4.93 0.57
CA ARG A 121 6.63 5.79 -0.25
C ARG A 121 5.41 5.03 -0.71
N ASP A 122 4.35 5.79 -1.01
CA ASP A 122 3.20 5.24 -1.73
C ASP A 122 3.29 5.66 -3.20
N VAL A 123 2.74 4.85 -4.10
CA VAL A 123 2.88 5.04 -5.54
C VAL A 123 1.55 4.77 -6.23
N VAL A 124 1.24 5.54 -7.27
CA VAL A 124 0.21 5.18 -8.25
C VAL A 124 0.89 4.85 -9.56
N ILE A 125 0.61 3.67 -10.11
CA ILE A 125 1.00 3.30 -11.47
C ILE A 125 -0.24 3.11 -12.36
N VAL A 126 -0.10 3.39 -13.65
CA VAL A 126 -1.15 3.26 -14.67
C VAL A 126 -0.68 2.35 -15.78
N ARG A 127 -1.60 1.57 -16.35
CA ARG A 127 -1.35 0.80 -17.57
C ARG A 127 -1.04 1.75 -18.73
N ALA A 128 0.03 1.45 -19.46
CA ALA A 128 0.53 2.27 -20.57
C ALA A 128 0.53 1.52 -21.92
N ASP A 129 -0.24 0.43 -22.05
CA ASP A 129 -0.39 -0.27 -23.32
C ASP A 129 -1.21 0.53 -24.34
N ALA A 130 -0.86 0.39 -25.63
CA ALA A 130 -1.53 1.13 -26.71
C ALA A 130 -2.98 0.68 -26.97
N ALA A 131 -3.36 -0.51 -26.49
CA ALA A 131 -4.69 -1.09 -26.69
C ALA A 131 -5.74 -0.43 -25.79
N ARG A 132 -5.32 0.14 -24.66
CA ARG A 132 -6.18 0.74 -23.64
C ARG A 132 -5.82 2.20 -23.41
N LYS A 133 -6.50 3.11 -24.13
CA LYS A 133 -6.29 4.55 -23.92
C LYS A 133 -6.83 5.02 -22.57
N ILE A 134 -5.92 5.36 -21.67
CA ILE A 134 -6.18 6.02 -20.38
C ILE A 134 -5.57 7.42 -20.44
N THR A 135 -6.36 8.46 -20.22
CA THR A 135 -5.85 9.83 -20.11
C THR A 135 -5.91 10.28 -18.65
N LEU A 136 -4.82 10.85 -18.16
CA LEU A 136 -4.70 11.35 -16.79
C LEU A 136 -4.67 12.87 -16.77
N SER A 137 -5.30 13.47 -15.76
CA SER A 137 -5.23 14.91 -15.49
C SER A 137 -5.33 15.19 -13.99
N ASN A 138 -5.06 16.45 -13.62
CA ASN A 138 -5.23 16.94 -12.24
C ASN A 138 -4.59 16.02 -11.18
N ARG A 139 -3.34 15.60 -11.44
CA ARG A 139 -2.57 14.83 -10.47
C ARG A 139 -2.26 15.68 -9.24
N GLN A 140 -2.55 15.15 -8.07
CA GLN A 140 -2.26 15.78 -6.78
C GLN A 140 -1.58 14.78 -5.86
N VAL A 141 -0.59 15.25 -5.10
CA VAL A 141 0.12 14.48 -4.07
C VAL A 141 0.18 15.36 -2.85
N GLN A 142 -0.32 14.88 -1.71
CA GLN A 142 -0.31 15.63 -0.45
C GLN A 142 -0.03 14.71 0.72
N THR A 143 0.69 15.24 1.71
CA THR A 143 0.83 14.63 3.03
C THR A 143 -0.35 15.05 3.90
N TYR A 144 -0.71 14.21 4.86
CA TYR A 144 -1.67 14.60 5.89
C TYR A 144 -1.08 15.65 6.83
N VAL A 145 -1.95 16.49 7.39
CA VAL A 145 -1.55 17.49 8.39
C VAL A 145 -1.15 16.82 9.70
N ILE A 146 -1.86 15.76 10.09
CA ILE A 146 -1.65 15.04 11.34
C ILE A 146 -0.96 13.70 11.04
N ASN A 147 0.21 13.49 11.66
CA ASN A 147 1.02 12.29 11.53
C ASN A 147 1.46 11.79 12.90
N SER A 148 1.61 10.47 13.03
CA SER A 148 2.14 9.86 14.25
C SER A 148 3.63 10.13 14.38
N THR A 149 4.06 10.41 15.61
CA THR A 149 5.48 10.63 15.92
C THR A 149 5.85 9.77 17.13
N GLN A 150 6.90 8.96 16.97
CA GLN A 150 7.39 8.07 18.02
C GLN A 150 8.74 8.56 18.53
N PRO A 151 8.95 8.60 19.87
CA PRO A 151 10.28 8.85 20.40
C PRO A 151 11.20 7.67 20.08
N SER A 152 12.47 7.97 19.83
CA SER A 152 13.51 6.95 19.70
C SER A 152 14.81 7.42 20.34
N PRO A 153 15.78 6.53 20.60
CA PRO A 153 17.10 6.91 21.11
C PRO A 153 17.89 7.86 20.19
N VAL A 154 17.47 8.05 18.93
CA VAL A 154 18.10 8.96 17.95
C VAL A 154 17.25 10.20 17.65
N GLY A 155 16.19 10.44 18.44
CA GLY A 155 15.25 11.55 18.26
C GLY A 155 13.85 11.08 17.89
N ALA A 156 12.93 12.02 17.75
CA ALA A 156 11.56 11.70 17.35
C ALA A 156 11.52 11.32 15.86
N ILE A 157 10.81 10.23 15.53
CA ILE A 157 10.58 9.77 14.16
C ILE A 157 9.12 9.98 13.84
N THR A 158 8.84 10.80 12.83
CA THR A 158 7.49 11.04 12.33
C THR A 158 7.20 10.14 11.14
N ASP A 159 6.14 9.36 11.23
CA ASP A 159 5.64 8.53 10.13
C ASP A 159 4.75 9.38 9.22
N ILE A 160 5.36 9.94 8.17
CA ILE A 160 4.69 10.83 7.22
C ILE A 160 3.80 9.98 6.31
N ARG A 161 2.49 10.22 6.38
CA ARG A 161 1.47 9.59 5.54
C ARG A 161 0.83 10.62 4.62
N GLY A 162 0.15 10.14 3.59
CA GLY A 162 -0.49 11.02 2.61
C GLY A 162 -1.32 10.25 1.59
N TRP A 163 -1.65 10.94 0.51
CA TRP A 163 -2.44 10.40 -0.58
C TRP A 163 -1.96 10.90 -1.93
N ILE A 164 -2.28 10.13 -2.97
CA ILE A 164 -2.10 10.49 -4.37
C ILE A 164 -3.47 10.45 -5.02
N SER A 165 -3.88 11.52 -5.70
CA SER A 165 -5.07 11.51 -6.54
C SER A 165 -4.77 11.85 -7.99
N VAL A 166 -5.54 11.26 -8.89
CA VAL A 166 -5.49 11.56 -10.32
C VAL A 166 -6.89 11.42 -10.91
N ASP A 167 -7.27 12.35 -11.78
CA ASP A 167 -8.50 12.24 -12.55
C ASP A 167 -8.20 11.39 -13.78
N ALA A 168 -8.75 10.17 -13.82
CA ALA A 168 -8.52 9.20 -14.87
C ALA A 168 -9.71 9.13 -15.81
N THR A 169 -9.45 9.24 -17.11
CA THR A 169 -10.46 9.10 -18.16
C THR A 169 -10.26 7.78 -18.90
N VAL A 170 -11.22 6.87 -18.75
CA VAL A 170 -11.21 5.53 -19.34
C VAL A 170 -12.50 5.36 -20.13
N CYS A 171 -12.40 4.95 -21.40
CA CYS A 171 -13.54 4.84 -22.31
C CYS A 171 -14.44 6.11 -22.35
N GLY A 172 -13.81 7.29 -22.34
CA GLY A 172 -14.51 8.59 -22.38
C GLY A 172 -15.22 9.01 -21.09
N ARG A 173 -14.98 8.31 -19.97
CA ARG A 173 -15.59 8.61 -18.67
C ARG A 173 -14.51 8.92 -17.64
N THR A 174 -14.66 10.06 -16.98
CA THR A 174 -13.70 10.54 -15.98
C THR A 174 -14.16 10.22 -14.57
N PHE A 175 -13.23 9.72 -13.75
CA PHE A 175 -13.41 9.56 -12.31
C PHE A 175 -12.10 9.91 -11.61
N ARG A 176 -12.17 10.23 -10.32
CA ARG A 176 -10.98 10.43 -9.49
C ARG A 176 -10.56 9.10 -8.87
N PHE A 177 -9.33 8.70 -9.13
CA PHE A 177 -8.67 7.60 -8.43
C PHE A 177 -7.79 8.16 -7.32
N VAL A 178 -7.88 7.60 -6.12
CA VAL A 178 -7.09 8.03 -4.96
C VAL A 178 -6.45 6.82 -4.30
N ASN A 179 -5.14 6.88 -4.11
CA ASN A 179 -4.36 5.94 -3.31
C ASN A 179 -4.01 6.56 -1.96
N THR A 180 -4.08 5.78 -0.89
CA THR A 180 -3.74 6.23 0.47
C THR A 180 -3.19 5.10 1.32
N HIS A 181 -2.40 5.46 2.33
CA HIS A 181 -2.02 4.58 3.44
C HIS A 181 -2.28 5.33 4.75
N LEU A 182 -3.31 4.93 5.51
CA LEU A 182 -3.63 5.58 6.78
C LEU A 182 -2.80 5.02 7.93
N ASP A 183 -2.59 5.85 8.95
CA ASP A 183 -1.86 5.50 10.16
C ASP A 183 -2.39 4.23 10.86
N SER A 184 -1.49 3.43 11.43
CA SER A 184 -1.78 2.16 12.10
C SER A 184 -1.58 2.21 13.62
N THR A 185 -1.31 3.38 14.19
CA THR A 185 -0.83 3.51 15.56
C THR A 185 -1.97 3.77 16.55
N PRO A 186 -2.15 2.94 17.60
CA PRO A 186 -3.05 3.27 18.71
C PRO A 186 -2.65 4.60 19.38
N PRO A 187 -3.60 5.47 19.78
CA PRO A 187 -5.05 5.25 19.92
C PRO A 187 -5.89 5.51 18.65
N PHE A 188 -5.33 5.41 17.44
CA PHE A 188 -6.01 5.52 16.14
C PHE A 188 -6.72 6.86 15.87
N THR A 189 -6.49 7.88 16.70
CA THR A 189 -7.02 9.23 16.49
C THR A 189 -6.39 9.90 15.27
N VAL A 190 -5.09 9.68 15.03
CA VAL A 190 -4.38 10.10 13.82
C VAL A 190 -5.01 9.46 12.58
N GLN A 191 -5.19 8.14 12.58
CA GLN A 191 -5.86 7.40 11.50
C GLN A 191 -7.23 8.01 11.16
N ARG A 192 -8.05 8.26 12.19
CA ARG A 192 -9.37 8.88 12.01
C ARG A 192 -9.27 10.27 11.39
N ALA A 193 -8.36 11.10 11.87
CA ALA A 193 -8.15 12.46 11.38
C ALA A 193 -7.69 12.47 9.91
N GLN A 194 -6.80 11.55 9.54
CA GLN A 194 -6.35 11.36 8.16
C GLN A 194 -7.50 10.93 7.24
N ALA A 195 -8.38 10.03 7.68
CA ALA A 195 -9.58 9.66 6.91
C ALA A 195 -10.54 10.85 6.72
N GLN A 196 -10.70 11.70 7.74
CA GLN A 196 -11.51 12.93 7.65
C GLN A 196 -10.90 13.92 6.65
N GLU A 197 -9.59 14.15 6.74
CA GLU A 197 -8.86 15.00 5.82
C GLU A 197 -8.93 14.48 4.38
N LEU A 198 -8.78 13.16 4.16
CA LEU A 198 -8.89 12.53 2.85
C LEU A 198 -10.24 12.80 2.17
N VAL A 199 -11.34 12.75 2.94
CA VAL A 199 -12.68 13.06 2.43
C VAL A 199 -12.82 14.55 2.11
N ALA A 200 -12.33 15.41 2.98
CA ALA A 200 -12.41 16.87 2.83
C ALA A 200 -11.45 17.44 1.77
N SER A 201 -10.44 16.69 1.35
CA SER A 201 -9.41 17.07 0.38
C SER A 201 -9.54 16.28 -0.93
N ALA A 202 -8.91 15.11 -1.03
CA ALA A 202 -8.82 14.32 -2.26
C ALA A 202 -10.21 13.97 -2.83
N ALA A 203 -11.18 13.68 -1.97
CA ALA A 203 -12.56 13.44 -2.39
C ALA A 203 -13.46 14.68 -2.42
N ASN A 204 -12.96 15.90 -2.21
CA ASN A 204 -13.77 17.10 -2.40
C ASN A 204 -13.87 17.45 -3.90
N THR A 205 -14.71 16.69 -4.60
CA THR A 205 -14.94 16.80 -6.04
C THR A 205 -16.34 16.34 -6.41
N ARG A 206 -16.83 16.84 -7.55
CA ARG A 206 -18.08 16.38 -8.19
C ARG A 206 -17.89 15.12 -9.05
N LEU A 207 -16.64 14.72 -9.31
CA LEU A 207 -16.35 13.48 -10.03
C LEU A 207 -16.75 12.27 -9.17
N PRO A 208 -17.13 11.15 -9.79
CA PRO A 208 -17.11 9.85 -9.11
C PRO A 208 -15.71 9.58 -8.55
N VAL A 209 -15.62 9.01 -7.36
CA VAL A 209 -14.34 8.78 -6.66
C VAL A 209 -14.18 7.29 -6.39
N VAL A 210 -12.97 6.78 -6.64
CA VAL A 210 -12.52 5.45 -6.21
C VAL A 210 -11.33 5.66 -5.28
N PHE A 211 -11.50 5.22 -4.04
CA PHE A 211 -10.42 5.07 -3.09
C PHE A 211 -9.88 3.65 -3.13
N VAL A 212 -8.56 3.54 -3.12
CA VAL A 212 -7.83 2.30 -2.93
C VAL A 212 -6.73 2.55 -1.90
N GLY A 213 -6.35 1.53 -1.14
CA GLY A 213 -5.29 1.71 -0.16
C GLY A 213 -5.32 0.70 0.97
N ASP A 214 -4.28 0.77 1.78
CA ASP A 214 -4.26 0.22 3.13
C ASP A 214 -4.81 1.27 4.10
N PHE A 215 -6.02 1.03 4.59
CA PHE A 215 -6.69 1.97 5.48
C PHE A 215 -6.32 1.75 6.95
N ASN A 216 -5.59 0.68 7.26
CA ASN A 216 -5.41 0.19 8.63
C ASN A 216 -6.72 0.12 9.43
N ALA A 217 -7.86 0.01 8.73
CA ALA A 217 -9.21 0.07 9.28
C ALA A 217 -9.94 -1.23 8.99
N ASN A 218 -10.07 -2.08 10.00
CA ASN A 218 -10.57 -3.44 9.86
C ASN A 218 -12.06 -3.43 9.52
N ALA A 219 -12.37 -3.61 8.23
CA ALA A 219 -13.73 -3.52 7.69
C ALA A 219 -14.55 -4.81 7.85
N SER A 220 -13.93 -5.89 8.36
CA SER A 220 -14.55 -7.19 8.61
C SER A 220 -15.07 -7.38 10.04
N ASP A 221 -14.61 -6.56 11.00
CA ASP A 221 -14.93 -6.74 12.41
C ASP A 221 -15.47 -5.44 13.03
N PRO A 222 -16.78 -5.35 13.33
CA PRO A 222 -17.37 -4.18 13.99
C PRO A 222 -16.85 -3.86 15.38
N ASP A 223 -16.26 -4.84 16.08
CA ASP A 223 -15.73 -4.68 17.45
C ASP A 223 -14.27 -4.20 17.45
N ASP A 224 -13.61 -4.19 16.28
CA ASP A 224 -12.26 -3.65 16.13
C ASP A 224 -12.26 -2.12 16.32
N PRO A 225 -11.33 -1.54 17.12
CA PRO A 225 -11.28 -0.10 17.38
C PRO A 225 -11.12 0.75 16.11
N THR A 226 -10.53 0.20 15.06
CA THR A 226 -10.33 0.88 13.76
C THR A 226 -11.56 0.80 12.85
N PHE A 227 -12.56 -0.04 13.16
CA PHE A 227 -13.81 -0.15 12.39
C PHE A 227 -14.55 1.19 12.32
N ALA A 228 -14.41 2.02 13.35
CA ALA A 228 -14.95 3.37 13.34
C ALA A 228 -14.45 4.15 12.10
N THR A 229 -13.16 4.07 11.76
CA THR A 229 -12.55 4.70 10.57
C THR A 229 -13.30 4.29 9.31
N TYR A 230 -13.43 2.98 9.10
CA TYR A 230 -14.19 2.41 7.99
C TYR A 230 -15.67 2.87 7.98
N ARG A 231 -16.36 2.82 9.12
CA ARG A 231 -17.77 3.23 9.25
C ARG A 231 -17.98 4.66 8.76
N PHE A 232 -17.14 5.60 9.16
CA PHE A 232 -17.36 6.99 8.72
C PHE A 232 -17.07 7.20 7.24
N LEU A 233 -16.17 6.44 6.60
CA LEU A 233 -16.03 6.49 5.14
C LEU A 233 -17.35 6.10 4.46
N LEU A 234 -18.06 5.09 5.00
CA LEU A 234 -19.40 4.75 4.51
C LEU A 234 -20.42 5.86 4.76
N ASP A 235 -20.39 6.48 5.93
CA ASP A 235 -21.29 7.59 6.28
C ASP A 235 -21.05 8.83 5.40
N GLN A 236 -19.85 8.97 4.83
CA GLN A 236 -19.50 9.98 3.81
C GLN A 236 -19.96 9.61 2.39
N GLY A 237 -20.78 8.55 2.26
CA GLY A 237 -21.41 8.13 1.01
C GLY A 237 -20.55 7.20 0.15
N PHE A 238 -19.45 6.65 0.68
CA PHE A 238 -18.71 5.61 -0.01
C PHE A 238 -19.38 4.25 0.14
N ALA A 239 -19.38 3.47 -0.93
CA ALA A 239 -19.75 2.07 -0.94
C ALA A 239 -18.49 1.18 -0.96
N ASP A 240 -18.55 0.06 -0.26
CA ASP A 240 -17.49 -0.94 -0.25
C ASP A 240 -17.69 -1.94 -1.39
N ALA A 241 -16.77 -1.95 -2.36
CA ALA A 241 -16.87 -2.82 -3.53
C ALA A 241 -16.84 -4.31 -3.15
N TRP A 242 -16.16 -4.68 -2.07
CA TRP A 242 -16.10 -6.05 -1.57
C TRP A 242 -17.47 -6.50 -1.06
N LYS A 243 -18.04 -5.75 -0.10
CA LYS A 243 -19.36 -6.11 0.49
C LYS A 243 -20.47 -6.16 -0.56
N LEU A 244 -20.42 -5.29 -1.57
CA LEU A 244 -21.40 -5.31 -2.66
C LEU A 244 -21.32 -6.56 -3.54
N ARG A 245 -20.13 -7.12 -3.76
CA ARG A 245 -19.92 -8.23 -4.71
C ARG A 245 -19.74 -9.59 -4.04
N ARG A 246 -19.29 -9.62 -2.78
CA ARG A 246 -19.00 -10.82 -1.98
C ARG A 246 -19.71 -10.73 -0.62
N PRO A 247 -21.04 -10.63 -0.56
CA PRO A 247 -21.77 -10.55 0.70
C PRO A 247 -21.51 -11.80 1.55
N GLY A 248 -21.14 -11.61 2.82
CA GLY A 248 -20.85 -12.69 3.76
C GLY A 248 -19.42 -13.25 3.70
N ASP A 249 -18.63 -12.90 2.68
CA ASP A 249 -17.21 -13.25 2.61
C ASP A 249 -16.40 -12.16 3.35
N PRO A 250 -15.60 -12.52 4.38
CA PRO A 250 -14.83 -11.54 5.13
C PRO A 250 -13.74 -10.85 4.30
N GLY A 251 -13.22 -11.50 3.26
CA GLY A 251 -12.23 -10.92 2.33
C GLY A 251 -10.92 -10.50 2.96
N PHE A 252 -10.35 -11.31 3.87
CA PHE A 252 -9.15 -10.94 4.62
C PHE A 252 -7.95 -10.61 3.72
N THR A 253 -7.25 -9.55 4.08
CA THR A 253 -6.08 -9.03 3.37
C THR A 253 -4.83 -8.91 4.25
N CYS A 254 -4.95 -8.97 5.58
CA CYS A 254 -3.82 -8.83 6.51
C CYS A 254 -3.93 -9.80 7.71
N CYS A 255 -2.86 -10.33 8.31
CA CYS A 255 -1.47 -10.21 7.87
C CYS A 255 -0.77 -11.58 7.90
N GLN A 256 0.20 -11.76 7.00
CA GLN A 256 1.14 -12.88 7.06
C GLN A 256 2.12 -12.70 8.23
N ALA A 257 2.93 -13.72 8.50
CA ALA A 257 4.01 -13.58 9.47
C ALA A 257 5.04 -12.54 8.99
N PRO A 258 5.72 -11.81 9.89
CA PRO A 258 6.68 -10.77 9.51
C PRO A 258 7.86 -11.27 8.64
N ASP A 259 8.20 -12.55 8.72
CA ASP A 259 9.23 -13.17 7.88
C ASP A 259 8.68 -13.76 6.57
N LEU A 260 7.36 -13.70 6.37
CA LEU A 260 6.61 -14.16 5.20
C LEU A 260 6.70 -15.66 4.93
N ARG A 261 7.16 -16.47 5.90
CA ARG A 261 7.43 -17.91 5.70
C ARG A 261 6.32 -18.83 6.18
N ASN A 262 5.28 -18.30 6.84
CA ASN A 262 4.18 -19.13 7.33
C ASN A 262 3.59 -19.97 6.17
N PRO A 263 3.48 -21.30 6.31
CA PRO A 263 3.15 -22.18 5.19
C PRO A 263 1.71 -22.03 4.71
N VAL A 264 0.83 -21.62 5.62
CA VAL A 264 -0.59 -21.36 5.38
C VAL A 264 -0.86 -19.89 5.66
N SER A 265 -1.68 -19.27 4.83
CA SER A 265 -2.05 -17.87 4.94
C SER A 265 -2.64 -17.57 6.33
N SER A 266 -2.14 -16.52 6.99
CA SER A 266 -2.59 -16.09 8.32
C SER A 266 -3.43 -14.80 8.29
N LEU A 267 -3.97 -14.45 7.13
CA LEU A 267 -4.81 -13.26 6.96
C LEU A 267 -6.13 -13.42 7.73
N THR A 268 -6.42 -12.48 8.64
CA THR A 268 -7.59 -12.48 9.52
C THR A 268 -8.28 -11.13 9.64
N ARG A 269 -7.75 -10.09 8.98
CA ARG A 269 -8.29 -8.73 8.97
C ARG A 269 -8.45 -8.24 7.54
N ARG A 270 -9.43 -7.38 7.27
CA ARG A 270 -9.61 -6.73 5.97
C ARG A 270 -9.40 -5.23 6.10
N ILE A 271 -8.19 -4.77 5.77
CA ILE A 271 -7.77 -3.37 5.90
C ILE A 271 -7.39 -2.73 4.56
N ASP A 272 -7.17 -3.54 3.53
CA ASP A 272 -6.93 -3.08 2.16
C ASP A 272 -8.25 -2.99 1.41
N LEU A 273 -8.68 -1.78 1.08
CA LEU A 273 -10.06 -1.54 0.66
C LEU A 273 -10.12 -0.94 -0.75
N VAL A 274 -11.20 -1.27 -1.46
CA VAL A 274 -11.65 -0.54 -2.65
C VAL A 274 -13.02 0.06 -2.33
N LEU A 275 -13.04 1.35 -2.03
CA LEU A 275 -14.25 2.10 -1.70
C LEU A 275 -14.56 3.06 -2.85
N PHE A 276 -15.82 3.32 -3.14
CA PHE A 276 -16.18 4.29 -4.17
C PHE A 276 -17.39 5.13 -3.82
N ARG A 277 -17.42 6.36 -4.33
CA ARG A 277 -18.57 7.26 -4.26
C ARG A 277 -19.00 7.64 -5.68
N GLY A 278 -20.30 7.51 -5.95
CA GLY A 278 -20.88 7.66 -7.28
C GLY A 278 -21.42 6.33 -7.82
N ALA A 279 -22.10 6.39 -8.97
CA ALA A 279 -22.90 5.27 -9.50
C ALA A 279 -22.06 4.19 -10.22
N PHE A 280 -21.00 3.69 -9.58
CA PHE A 280 -20.25 2.54 -10.09
C PHE A 280 -21.03 1.24 -9.91
N GLY A 281 -20.88 0.31 -10.85
CA GLY A 281 -21.26 -1.09 -10.64
C GLY A 281 -20.02 -1.94 -10.34
N VAL A 282 -20.12 -2.96 -9.49
CA VAL A 282 -19.00 -3.89 -9.24
C VAL A 282 -19.20 -5.15 -10.08
N LYS A 283 -18.41 -5.30 -11.16
CA LYS A 283 -18.48 -6.50 -12.01
C LYS A 283 -17.78 -7.68 -11.36
N ASN A 284 -16.60 -7.43 -10.80
CA ASN A 284 -15.80 -8.45 -10.14
C ASN A 284 -14.95 -7.82 -9.03
N ILE A 285 -14.62 -8.61 -8.02
CA ILE A 285 -13.60 -8.28 -7.02
C ILE A 285 -12.98 -9.56 -6.46
N ASN A 286 -11.66 -9.56 -6.29
CA ASN A 286 -10.87 -10.69 -5.81
C ASN A 286 -9.72 -10.21 -4.91
N VAL A 287 -9.38 -11.03 -3.91
CA VAL A 287 -8.09 -10.97 -3.20
C VAL A 287 -7.04 -11.74 -4.02
N VAL A 288 -5.82 -11.22 -4.09
CA VAL A 288 -4.69 -11.78 -4.84
C VAL A 288 -3.42 -11.86 -3.98
N GLY A 289 -2.48 -12.73 -4.29
CA GLY A 289 -1.26 -12.90 -3.49
C GLY A 289 -1.49 -13.63 -2.16
N ASN A 290 -2.63 -14.32 -2.00
CA ASN A 290 -3.05 -14.97 -0.76
C ASN A 290 -3.17 -16.49 -0.84
N ARG A 291 -2.82 -17.10 -1.98
CA ARG A 291 -2.84 -18.55 -2.18
C ARG A 291 -1.42 -19.10 -2.14
N GLU A 292 -1.28 -20.38 -1.77
CA GLU A 292 0.03 -21.04 -1.74
C GLU A 292 0.78 -20.96 -3.08
N ALA A 293 0.05 -21.05 -4.20
CA ALA A 293 0.59 -20.91 -5.55
C ALA A 293 1.10 -19.50 -5.88
N ASP A 294 0.76 -18.49 -5.08
CA ASP A 294 1.21 -17.11 -5.27
C ASP A 294 2.55 -16.83 -4.57
N ARG A 295 3.03 -17.76 -3.73
CA ARG A 295 4.32 -17.64 -3.02
C ARG A 295 5.49 -17.61 -4.00
N THR A 296 6.57 -16.93 -3.60
CA THR A 296 7.81 -16.88 -4.38
C THR A 296 8.46 -18.28 -4.47
N PRO A 297 9.43 -18.50 -5.38
CA PRO A 297 10.21 -19.74 -5.41
C PRO A 297 10.89 -20.08 -4.07
N LEU A 298 11.25 -19.07 -3.27
CA LEU A 298 11.76 -19.22 -1.91
C LEU A 298 10.67 -19.53 -0.86
N GLY A 299 9.42 -19.69 -1.27
CA GLY A 299 8.29 -19.93 -0.38
C GLY A 299 7.89 -18.69 0.43
N LEU A 300 8.19 -17.48 -0.02
CA LEU A 300 7.75 -16.27 0.68
C LEU A 300 6.37 -15.83 0.18
N TRP A 301 5.51 -15.33 1.06
CA TRP A 301 4.36 -14.56 0.60
C TRP A 301 4.84 -13.30 -0.16
N PRO A 302 4.12 -12.83 -1.20
CA PRO A 302 4.53 -11.63 -1.94
C PRO A 302 4.64 -10.39 -1.05
N SER A 303 3.76 -10.29 -0.05
CA SER A 303 3.72 -9.25 0.96
C SER A 303 3.06 -9.83 2.21
N ASP A 304 3.18 -9.16 3.37
CA ASP A 304 2.38 -9.52 4.52
C ASP A 304 0.89 -9.20 4.31
N HIS A 305 0.60 -8.40 3.29
CA HIS A 305 -0.74 -8.12 2.79
C HIS A 305 -1.04 -8.86 1.49
N ALA A 306 -2.31 -9.24 1.32
CA ALA A 306 -2.86 -9.61 0.03
C ALA A 306 -3.42 -8.38 -0.70
N GLY A 307 -3.28 -8.36 -2.02
CA GLY A 307 -3.82 -7.30 -2.86
C GLY A 307 -5.31 -7.45 -3.10
N VAL A 308 -5.97 -6.36 -3.51
CA VAL A 308 -7.38 -6.38 -3.93
C VAL A 308 -7.52 -5.81 -5.33
N VAL A 309 -8.13 -6.60 -6.22
CA VAL A 309 -8.44 -6.21 -7.60
C VAL A 309 -9.95 -6.10 -7.77
N ALA A 310 -10.43 -4.92 -8.16
CA ALA A 310 -11.83 -4.69 -8.50
C ALA A 310 -11.99 -4.28 -9.96
N THR A 311 -12.96 -4.88 -10.65
CA THR A 311 -13.43 -4.45 -11.97
C THR A 311 -14.72 -3.67 -11.79
N LEU A 312 -14.65 -2.36 -12.03
CA LEU A 312 -15.79 -1.46 -11.86
C LEU A 312 -16.40 -1.09 -13.22
N ARG A 313 -17.74 -1.06 -13.31
CA ARG A 313 -18.47 -0.41 -14.39
C ARG A 313 -18.57 1.07 -14.05
N LEU A 314 -18.00 1.92 -14.92
CA LEU A 314 -17.99 3.37 -14.73
C LEU A 314 -19.41 3.96 -14.77
N PRO A 315 -19.67 5.05 -14.02
CA PRO A 315 -20.97 5.70 -14.01
C PRO A 315 -21.47 6.09 -15.40
N GLY A 316 -22.74 5.82 -15.67
CA GLY A 316 -23.41 6.11 -16.93
C GLY A 316 -23.06 5.18 -18.10
N ALA A 317 -22.20 4.16 -17.91
CA ALA A 317 -22.06 3.09 -18.88
C ALA A 317 -23.38 2.29 -18.93
N GLY A 318 -23.88 2.00 -20.14
CA GLY A 318 -25.12 1.23 -20.35
C GLY A 318 -25.13 -0.09 -19.57
N LYS A 319 -26.33 -0.60 -19.27
CA LYS A 319 -26.51 -1.82 -18.49
C LYS A 319 -25.75 -3.00 -19.09
#